data_AF-A0A1Y5YW72-F1
#
_entry.id   AF-A0A1Y5YW72-F1
#
_cell.length_a   1.000
_cell.length_b   1.000
_cell.length_c   1.000
_cell.angle_alpha   90.00
_cell.angle_beta   90.00
_cell.angle_gamma   90.00
#
_symmetry.space_group_name_H-M   'P 1'
#
loop_
_entity.id
_entity.type
_entity.pdbx_description
1 polymer ?
#
loop_
_entity_poly.entity_id
_entity_poly.type
_entity_poly.pdbx_seq_one_letter_code
_entity_poly.pdbx_strand_id
1 'polypeptide(L)'
;MRITSEYFEDETYWCRECNKDINEEEVNKTTWECDDCNNKILIDIGIENGQRLVRLPPAELTRYDDVYDQYYQRFHSLKGITFENGKYRFGVAEYGMVKVDEDEFVNCRWRGQGLTF
;
A
#
# COMPACT_ATOMS: atom_id res chain seq x y z
N MET A 1 4.11 15.10 -3.63
CA MET A 1 3.77 13.84 -2.97
C MET A 1 2.93 13.01 -3.91
N ARG A 2 3.31 11.75 -4.08
CA ARG A 2 2.52 10.74 -4.83
C ARG A 2 2.49 9.49 -3.97
N ILE A 3 1.28 9.02 -3.65
CA ILE A 3 1.08 7.88 -2.74
C ILE A 3 0.35 6.70 -3.39
N THR A 4 -0.11 6.86 -4.62
CA THR A 4 -0.86 5.84 -5.36
C THR A 4 0.07 4.75 -5.91
N SER A 5 -0.51 3.62 -6.30
CA SER A 5 0.15 2.34 -6.60
C SER A 5 0.84 2.27 -7.97
N GLU A 6 1.73 3.22 -8.25
CA GLU A 6 2.56 3.10 -9.46
C GLU A 6 3.72 2.15 -9.27
N TYR A 7 4.09 1.49 -10.37
CA TYR A 7 5.19 0.54 -10.44
C TYR A 7 6.52 1.24 -10.19
N PHE A 8 7.34 0.64 -9.34
CA PHE A 8 8.76 0.92 -9.16
C PHE A 8 9.56 -0.09 -10.00
N GLU A 9 10.71 0.36 -10.56
CA GLU A 9 11.51 -0.44 -11.51
C GLU A 9 12.00 -1.78 -10.94
N ASP A 10 12.22 -1.85 -9.62
CA ASP A 10 12.80 -3.03 -8.94
C ASP A 10 11.83 -3.65 -7.91
N GLU A 11 10.52 -3.60 -8.17
CA GLU A 11 9.53 -4.27 -7.32
C GLU A 11 9.69 -5.80 -7.33
N THR A 12 9.72 -6.41 -6.15
CA THR A 12 9.56 -7.86 -5.99
C THR A 12 8.35 -8.19 -5.13
N TYR A 13 7.73 -9.33 -5.41
CA TYR A 13 6.42 -9.69 -4.87
C TYR A 13 6.49 -11.03 -4.13
N TRP A 14 5.94 -11.05 -2.92
CA TRP A 14 5.99 -12.23 -2.06
C TRP A 14 4.67 -12.44 -1.33
N CYS A 15 4.14 -13.65 -1.37
CA CYS A 15 3.05 -14.05 -0.50
C CYS A 15 3.60 -14.70 0.77
N ARG A 16 3.42 -14.02 1.90
CA ARG A 16 3.85 -14.51 3.23
C ARG A 16 3.13 -15.79 3.64
N GLU A 17 1.81 -15.86 3.43
CA GLU A 17 0.99 -16.99 3.90
C GLU A 17 1.25 -18.27 3.09
N CYS A 18 1.43 -18.13 1.77
CA CYS A 18 1.84 -19.26 0.92
C CYS A 18 3.36 -19.51 0.96
N ASN A 19 4.13 -18.63 1.60
CA ASN A 19 5.59 -18.64 1.63
C ASN A 19 6.22 -18.83 0.23
N LYS A 20 5.79 -18.02 -0.74
CA LYS A 20 6.25 -18.10 -2.14
C LYS A 20 6.48 -16.73 -2.76
N ASP A 21 7.52 -16.64 -3.59
CA ASP A 21 7.71 -15.51 -4.49
C ASP A 21 6.66 -15.56 -5.62
N ILE A 22 6.23 -14.39 -6.07
CA ILE A 22 5.26 -14.23 -7.15
C ILE A 22 5.96 -13.49 -8.28
N ASN A 23 5.95 -14.07 -9.48
CA ASN A 23 6.49 -13.37 -10.64
C ASN A 23 5.62 -12.15 -10.95
N GLU A 24 6.22 -11.05 -11.41
CA GLU A 24 5.48 -9.82 -11.73
C GLU A 24 4.29 -10.07 -12.68
N GLU A 25 4.46 -10.98 -13.65
CA GLU A 25 3.42 -11.35 -14.62
C GLU A 25 2.24 -12.09 -13.98
N GLU A 26 2.44 -12.72 -12.82
CA GLU A 26 1.44 -13.50 -12.08
C GLU A 26 0.77 -12.68 -10.96
N VAL A 27 1.20 -11.44 -10.73
CA VAL A 27 0.59 -10.58 -9.71
C VAL A 27 -0.82 -10.21 -10.15
N ASN A 28 -1.80 -10.43 -9.26
CA ASN A 28 -3.16 -9.97 -9.48
C ASN A 28 -3.24 -8.44 -9.30
N LYS A 29 -3.10 -7.71 -10.40
CA LYS A 29 -3.09 -6.23 -10.44
C LYS A 29 -4.45 -5.60 -10.12
N THR A 30 -5.51 -6.41 -10.06
CA THR A 30 -6.88 -5.98 -9.75
C THR A 30 -7.14 -5.95 -8.25
N THR A 31 -6.53 -6.86 -7.49
CA THR A 31 -6.79 -7.02 -6.04
C THR A 31 -5.56 -6.80 -5.18
N TRP A 32 -4.36 -6.94 -5.74
CA TRP A 32 -3.09 -6.97 -5.00
C TRP A 32 -3.04 -8.06 -3.92
N GLU A 33 -3.77 -9.14 -4.16
CA GLU A 33 -3.89 -10.32 -3.31
C GLU A 33 -3.30 -11.54 -4.00
N CYS A 34 -2.83 -12.50 -3.21
CA CYS A 34 -2.35 -13.77 -3.71
C CYS A 34 -3.53 -14.64 -4.16
N ASP A 35 -3.53 -15.08 -5.42
CA ASP A 35 -4.63 -15.87 -5.99
C ASP A 35 -4.90 -17.22 -5.29
N ASP A 36 -3.93 -17.75 -4.54
CA ASP A 36 -4.10 -19.03 -3.82
C ASP A 36 -4.78 -18.88 -2.45
N CYS A 37 -4.53 -17.77 -1.75
CA CYS A 37 -4.94 -17.61 -0.35
C CYS A 37 -5.71 -16.31 -0.06
N ASN A 38 -5.85 -15.43 -1.05
CA ASN A 38 -6.48 -14.12 -1.00
C ASN A 38 -5.89 -13.16 0.06
N ASN A 39 -4.69 -13.43 0.57
CA ASN A 39 -3.98 -12.50 1.46
C ASN A 39 -3.21 -11.47 0.66
N LYS A 40 -2.99 -10.28 1.24
CA LYS A 40 -2.24 -9.19 0.60
C LYS A 40 -0.83 -9.62 0.24
N ILE A 41 -0.40 -9.28 -0.97
CA ILE A 41 0.96 -9.50 -1.44
C ILE A 41 1.88 -8.47 -0.79
N LEU A 42 3.02 -8.92 -0.27
CA LEU A 42 4.07 -8.03 0.21
C LEU A 42 4.93 -7.62 -0.97
N ILE A 43 5.17 -6.31 -1.06
CA ILE A 43 5.93 -5.71 -2.14
C ILE A 43 7.21 -5.15 -1.53
N ASP A 44 8.37 -5.61 -2.00
CA ASP A 44 9.66 -5.01 -1.67
C ASP A 44 10.07 -4.08 -2.81
N ILE A 45 10.50 -2.87 -2.45
CA ILE A 45 10.90 -1.81 -3.39
C ILE A 45 12.32 -1.30 -3.08
N GLY A 46 13.11 -2.09 -2.35
CA GLY A 46 14.47 -1.72 -1.98
C GLY A 46 14.58 -0.66 -0.89
N ILE A 47 13.51 -0.41 -0.11
CA ILE A 47 13.59 0.50 1.04
C ILE A 47 14.49 -0.12 2.12
N GLU A 48 15.43 0.68 2.62
CA GLU A 48 16.33 0.27 3.70
C GLU A 48 15.56 -0.26 4.94
N ASN A 49 16.19 -1.21 5.65
CA ASN A 49 15.66 -1.87 6.85
C ASN A 49 14.50 -2.85 6.61
N GLY A 50 14.37 -3.41 5.40
CA GLY A 50 13.42 -4.50 5.10
C GLY A 50 11.95 -4.09 5.21
N GLN A 51 11.68 -2.80 5.00
CA GLN A 51 10.31 -2.28 5.00
C GLN A 51 9.62 -2.69 3.72
N ARG A 52 8.46 -3.32 3.86
CA ARG A 52 7.64 -3.76 2.72
C ARG A 52 6.40 -2.91 2.58
N LEU A 53 5.87 -2.87 1.38
CA LEU A 53 4.61 -2.26 1.04
C LEU A 53 3.50 -3.32 0.94
N VAL A 54 2.28 -2.84 1.10
CA VAL A 54 1.06 -3.47 0.57
C VAL A 54 0.29 -2.40 -0.19
N ARG A 55 -0.42 -2.79 -1.24
CA ARG A 55 -1.32 -1.91 -1.99
C ARG A 55 -2.74 -2.13 -1.49
N LEU A 56 -3.34 -1.08 -0.93
CA LEU A 56 -4.67 -1.13 -0.35
C LEU A 56 -5.61 -0.17 -1.09
N PRO A 57 -6.88 -0.56 -1.33
CA PRO A 57 -7.88 0.38 -1.80
C PRO A 57 -8.13 1.44 -0.73
N PRO A 58 -8.45 2.70 -1.09
CA PRO A 58 -8.67 3.79 -0.15
C PRO A 58 -9.63 3.48 1.00
N ALA A 59 -10.64 2.66 0.74
CA ALA A 59 -11.64 2.22 1.71
C ALA A 59 -11.08 1.33 2.84
N GLU A 60 -9.96 0.64 2.60
CA GLU A 60 -9.30 -0.22 3.61
C GLU A 60 -8.33 0.55 4.50
N LEU A 61 -7.94 1.77 4.13
CA LEU A 61 -7.03 2.58 4.94
C LEU A 61 -7.73 3.22 6.14
N THR A 62 -6.95 3.39 7.20
CA THR A 62 -7.35 4.09 8.42
C THR A 62 -6.43 5.29 8.66
N ARG A 63 -6.87 6.20 9.54
CA ARG A 63 -6.02 7.33 9.98
C ARG A 63 -4.73 6.90 10.67
N TYR A 64 -4.58 5.63 11.02
CA TYR A 64 -3.41 5.13 11.71
C TYR A 64 -2.34 4.63 10.75
N ASP A 65 -2.65 4.42 9.47
CA ASP A 65 -1.71 3.85 8.51
C ASP A 65 -0.62 4.83 8.08
N ASP A 66 0.47 4.29 7.55
CA ASP A 66 1.52 5.08 6.91
C ASP A 66 1.49 4.83 5.40
N VAL A 67 1.51 5.90 4.62
CA VAL A 67 1.55 5.87 3.16
C VAL A 67 2.94 6.21 2.66
N TYR A 68 3.39 5.59 1.58
CA TYR A 68 4.69 5.83 0.99
C TYR A 68 4.62 6.99 0.01
N ASP A 69 5.42 8.04 0.22
CA ASP A 69 5.61 9.09 -0.78
C ASP A 69 6.71 8.70 -1.75
N GLN A 70 6.32 8.43 -2.99
CA GLN A 70 7.25 8.05 -4.05
C GLN A 70 8.26 9.17 -4.39
N TYR A 71 7.90 10.44 -4.21
CA TYR A 71 8.80 11.55 -4.57
C TYR A 71 9.93 11.75 -3.55
N TYR A 72 9.62 11.65 -2.26
CA TYR A 72 10.61 11.80 -1.18
C TYR A 72 11.12 10.46 -0.63
N GLN A 73 10.64 9.35 -1.19
CA GLN A 73 11.04 7.98 -0.86
C GLN A 73 10.97 7.65 0.63
N ARG A 74 9.87 8.04 1.28
CA ARG A 74 9.68 7.82 2.73
C ARG A 74 8.21 7.66 3.10
N PHE A 75 8.00 7.03 4.26
CA PHE A 75 6.66 6.87 4.83
C PHE A 75 6.18 8.11 5.57
N HIS A 76 4.89 8.39 5.43
CA HIS A 76 4.18 9.43 6.12
C HIS A 76 2.95 8.88 6.81
N SER A 77 2.78 9.19 8.09
CA SER A 77 1.56 8.82 8.81
C SER A 77 0.37 9.62 8.32
N LEU A 78 -0.75 8.93 8.17
CA LEU A 78 -2.05 9.55 8.02
C LEU A 78 -2.48 10.24 9.32
N LYS A 79 -3.34 11.24 9.18
CA LYS A 79 -3.94 12.03 10.25
C LYS A 79 -5.47 12.02 10.19
N GLY A 80 -6.03 11.66 9.05
CA GLY A 80 -7.47 11.54 8.83
C GLY A 80 -7.76 11.13 7.40
N ILE A 81 -8.93 10.56 7.18
CA ILE A 81 -9.43 10.19 5.86
C ILE A 81 -10.88 10.67 5.80
N THR A 82 -11.24 11.37 4.73
CA THR A 82 -12.61 11.82 4.47
C THR A 82 -13.01 11.41 3.06
N PHE A 83 -14.20 10.85 2.89
CA PHE A 83 -14.79 10.56 1.59
C PHE A 83 -15.84 11.62 1.26
N GLU A 84 -15.67 12.34 0.15
CA GLU A 84 -16.60 13.39 -0.28
C GLU A 84 -16.64 13.44 -1.81
N ASN A 85 -17.84 13.45 -2.39
CA ASN A 85 -18.07 13.55 -3.84
C ASN A 85 -17.31 12.47 -4.65
N GLY A 86 -17.33 11.22 -4.18
CA GLY A 86 -16.71 10.09 -4.89
C GLY A 86 -15.17 10.06 -4.83
N LYS A 87 -14.55 10.88 -3.98
CA LYS A 87 -13.09 10.92 -3.82
C LYS A 87 -12.69 10.81 -2.36
N TYR A 88 -11.60 10.10 -2.13
CA TYR A 88 -10.96 10.07 -0.82
C TYR A 88 -10.00 11.25 -0.69
N ARG A 89 -10.00 11.86 0.49
CA ARG A 89 -9.01 12.86 0.88
C ARG A 89 -8.28 12.39 2.12
N PHE A 90 -6.98 12.17 1.96
CA PHE A 90 -6.06 11.72 2.98
C PHE A 90 -5.34 12.91 3.59
N GLY A 91 -5.51 13.14 4.88
CA GLY A 91 -4.66 14.06 5.63
C GLY A 91 -3.32 13.38 5.89
N VAL A 92 -2.26 13.81 5.20
CA VAL A 92 -0.91 13.27 5.31
C VAL A 92 -0.05 14.23 6.12
N ALA A 93 0.65 13.70 7.14
CA ALA A 93 1.57 14.48 7.97
C ALA A 93 2.58 15.25 7.11
N GLU A 94 2.81 16.53 7.40
CA GLU A 94 3.72 17.44 6.68
C GLU A 94 3.26 17.93 5.30
N TYR A 95 2.22 17.34 4.70
CA TYR A 95 1.79 17.68 3.33
C TYR A 95 0.32 18.13 3.20
N GLY A 96 -0.49 17.98 4.24
CA GLY A 96 -1.89 18.39 4.20
C GLY A 96 -2.77 17.34 3.50
N MET A 97 -3.69 17.77 2.64
CA MET A 97 -4.68 16.86 2.02
C MET A 97 -4.21 16.35 0.65
N VAL A 98 -4.17 15.04 0.48
CA VAL A 98 -3.92 14.34 -0.80
C VAL A 98 -5.22 13.69 -1.28
N LYS A 99 -5.55 13.86 -2.56
CA LYS A 99 -6.75 13.25 -3.17
C LYS A 99 -6.36 11.93 -3.83
N VAL A 100 -7.21 10.93 -3.68
CA VAL A 100 -7.07 9.61 -4.29
C VAL A 100 -8.45 9.17 -4.76
N ASP A 101 -8.51 8.62 -5.97
CA ASP A 101 -9.76 8.12 -6.54
C ASP A 101 -10.12 6.75 -5.96
N GLU A 102 -11.41 6.40 -5.95
CA GLU A 102 -11.93 5.20 -5.26
C GLU A 102 -11.38 3.88 -5.85
N ASP A 103 -11.02 3.89 -7.14
CA ASP A 103 -10.50 2.77 -7.90
C ASP A 103 -8.97 2.69 -7.93
N GLU A 104 -8.26 3.66 -7.34
CA GLU A 104 -6.81 3.60 -7.19
C GLU A 104 -6.41 2.72 -6.01
N PHE A 105 -5.16 2.23 -5.99
CA PHE A 105 -4.56 1.66 -4.78
C PHE A 105 -3.55 2.64 -4.19
N VAL A 106 -3.35 2.56 -2.87
CA VAL A 106 -2.39 3.37 -2.12
C VAL A 106 -1.25 2.47 -1.63
N ASN A 107 -0.01 2.91 -1.84
CA ASN A 107 1.18 2.24 -1.32
C ASN A 107 1.27 2.49 0.20
N CYS A 108 1.01 1.44 0.98
CA CYS A 108 0.94 1.50 2.42
C CYS A 108 2.08 0.71 3.04
N ARG A 109 2.56 1.15 4.20
CA ARG A 109 3.54 0.39 4.98
C ARG A 109 2.91 -0.91 5.46
N TRP A 110 3.55 -2.03 5.17
CA TRP A 110 3.19 -3.29 5.81
C TRP A 110 3.60 -3.24 7.28
N ARG A 111 2.65 -3.47 8.19
CA ARG A 111 2.89 -3.41 9.64
C ARG A 111 3.05 -4.78 10.30
N GLY A 112 3.04 -5.85 9.52
CA GLY A 112 2.94 -7.20 10.05
C GLY A 112 1.59 -7.40 10.72
N GLN A 113 0.69 -8.14 10.11
CA GLN A 113 -0.35 -8.76 10.93
C GLN A 113 0.35 -9.75 11.86
N GLY A 114 0.52 -9.33 13.12
CA GLY A 114 0.54 -10.24 14.24
C GLY A 114 -0.89 -10.75 14.40
N LEU A 115 -1.04 -12.07 14.46
CA LEU A 115 -2.26 -12.73 14.93
C LEU A 115 -2.75 -12.03 16.20
N THR A 116 -3.90 -11.37 16.15
CA THR A 116 -4.68 -11.10 17.35
C THR A 116 -5.77 -12.16 17.42
N PHE A 117 -5.50 -13.16 18.27
CA PHE A 117 -6.47 -14.11 18.82
C PHE A 117 -7.55 -13.39 19.63
#